data_AF-A0A2V5Z4G9-F1
#
_entry.id   AF-A0A2V5Z4G9-F1
#
_cell.length_a   1.000
_cell.length_b   1.000
_cell.length_c   1.000
_cell.angle_alpha   90.00
_cell.angle_beta   90.00
_cell.angle_gamma   90.00
#
_symmetry.space_group_name_H-M   'P 1'
#
loop_
_entity.id
_entity.type
_entity.pdbx_description
1 polymer ?
#
loop_
_entity_poly.entity_id
_entity_poly.type
_entity_poly.pdbx_seq_one_letter_code
_entity_poly.pdbx_strand_id
1 'polypeptide(L)'
;MFYVYVVHSIADNGFYIGFTADLKRRVSEHKKGASFATSYRGPWRLIYYEAYTERLDAEGRERYLKSGAERRLLGSQLRRYLEKFGARSAT
;
A
#
# COMPACT_ATOMS: atom_id res chain seq x y z
N MET A 1 6.51 -17.15 2.65
CA MET A 1 5.73 -16.04 3.26
C MET A 1 5.44 -15.02 2.18
N PHE A 2 4.21 -14.58 2.08
CA PHE A 2 3.73 -13.63 1.09
C PHE A 2 3.13 -12.42 1.79
N TYR A 3 3.19 -11.26 1.14
CA TYR A 3 2.82 -10.00 1.76
C TYR A 3 1.90 -9.19 0.88
N VAL A 4 0.83 -8.66 1.50
CA VAL A 4 0.06 -7.56 0.95
C VAL A 4 0.49 -6.30 1.68
N TYR A 5 0.73 -5.22 0.97
CA TYR A 5 1.28 -4.00 1.55
C TYR A 5 0.61 -2.74 1.02
N VAL A 6 0.64 -1.69 1.82
CA VAL A 6 0.18 -0.35 1.46
C VAL A 6 1.33 0.63 1.63
N VAL A 7 1.65 1.34 0.55
CA VAL A 7 2.57 2.48 0.58
C VAL A 7 1.80 3.79 0.36
N HIS A 8 2.23 4.83 1.06
CA HIS A 8 1.72 6.19 0.99
C HIS A 8 2.69 7.08 0.21
N SER A 9 2.19 7.80 -0.78
CA SER A 9 2.93 8.89 -1.42
C SER A 9 2.91 10.10 -0.50
N ILE A 10 4.09 10.59 -0.13
CA ILE A 10 4.22 11.83 0.64
C ILE A 10 3.97 13.05 -0.26
N ALA A 11 4.20 12.92 -1.58
CA ALA A 11 4.02 14.01 -2.52
C ALA A 11 2.53 14.30 -2.79
N ASP A 12 1.70 13.26 -2.86
CA ASP A 12 0.34 13.39 -3.41
C ASP A 12 -0.77 12.82 -2.53
N ASN A 13 -0.40 12.38 -1.33
CA ASN A 13 -1.23 11.77 -0.28
C ASN A 13 -2.06 10.56 -0.71
N GLY A 14 -1.75 9.94 -1.85
CA GLY A 14 -2.44 8.74 -2.30
C GLY A 14 -1.74 7.46 -1.86
N PHE A 15 -2.46 6.35 -2.02
CA PHE A 15 -1.96 5.02 -1.67
C PHE A 15 -1.72 4.16 -2.90
N TYR A 16 -0.82 3.21 -2.73
CA TYR A 16 -0.68 2.05 -3.60
C TYR A 16 -0.76 0.78 -2.75
N ILE A 17 -1.57 -0.17 -3.23
CA ILE A 17 -1.76 -1.47 -2.61
C ILE A 17 -1.14 -2.50 -3.54
N GLY A 18 -0.24 -3.32 -3.01
CA GLY A 18 0.45 -4.32 -3.80
C GLY A 18 0.71 -5.61 -3.05
N PHE A 19 1.18 -6.60 -3.80
CA PHE A 19 1.57 -7.90 -3.32
C PHE A 19 3.05 -8.21 -3.62
N THR A 20 3.71 -9.00 -2.76
CA THR A 20 5.06 -9.52 -3.01
C THR A 20 5.43 -10.70 -2.11
N ALA A 21 6.36 -11.55 -2.54
CA ALA A 21 7.04 -12.53 -1.68
C ALA A 21 8.24 -11.95 -0.91
N ASP A 22 8.70 -10.73 -1.25
CA ASP A 22 9.83 -10.06 -0.60
C ASP A 22 9.50 -8.58 -0.34
N LEU A 23 8.97 -8.31 0.85
CA LEU A 23 8.55 -6.96 1.27
C LEU A 23 9.74 -5.99 1.33
N LYS A 24 10.90 -6.44 1.81
CA LYS A 24 12.09 -5.58 1.99
C LYS A 24 12.60 -5.08 0.64
N ARG A 25 12.76 -6.00 -0.32
CA ARG A 25 13.16 -5.64 -1.69
C ARG A 25 12.15 -4.69 -2.31
N ARG A 26 10.86 -5.01 -2.24
CA ARG A 26 9.81 -4.20 -2.87
C ARG A 26 9.72 -2.78 -2.31
N VAL A 27 9.86 -2.62 -0.98
CA VAL A 27 9.89 -1.28 -0.35
C VAL A 27 11.13 -0.49 -0.77
N SER A 28 12.28 -1.16 -0.92
CA SER A 28 13.50 -0.54 -1.43
C SER A 28 13.33 -0.04 -2.87
N GLU A 29 12.69 -0.82 -3.74
CA GLU A 29 12.36 -0.43 -5.11
C GLU A 29 11.48 0.83 -5.17
N HIS A 30 10.43 0.88 -4.35
CA HIS A 30 9.55 2.06 -4.23
C HIS A 30 10.30 3.30 -3.76
N LYS A 31 11.17 3.17 -2.75
CA LYS A 31 12.01 4.28 -2.26
C LYS A 31 12.98 4.80 -3.32
N LYS A 32 13.48 3.93 -4.19
CA LYS A 32 14.41 4.28 -5.28
C LYS A 32 13.71 4.78 -6.55
N GLY A 33 12.38 4.82 -6.58
CA GLY A 33 11.62 5.17 -7.79
C GLY A 33 11.75 4.14 -8.92
N ALA A 34 12.17 2.90 -8.61
CA ALA A 34 12.46 1.87 -9.61
C ALA A 34 11.21 1.10 -10.10
N SER A 35 10.03 1.42 -9.56
CA SER A 35 8.77 0.79 -9.97
C SER A 35 8.07 1.61 -11.05
N PHE A 36 7.92 1.05 -12.25
CA PHE A 36 7.27 1.72 -13.39
C PHE A 36 5.90 2.33 -13.05
N ALA A 37 5.07 1.60 -12.30
CA ALA A 37 3.70 2.01 -11.98
C ALA A 37 3.60 3.10 -10.89
N THR A 38 4.67 3.37 -10.16
CA THR A 38 4.64 4.23 -8.96
C THR A 38 5.77 5.26 -8.91
N SER A 39 6.76 5.18 -9.80
CA SER A 39 7.92 6.07 -9.86
C SER A 39 7.54 7.55 -9.91
N TYR A 40 6.47 7.90 -10.63
CA TYR A 40 6.02 9.28 -10.82
C TYR A 40 5.32 9.92 -9.61
N ARG A 41 5.01 9.14 -8.56
CA ARG A 41 4.33 9.65 -7.34
C ARG A 41 5.17 9.50 -6.09
N GLY A 42 6.48 9.25 -6.24
CA GLY A 42 7.39 9.25 -5.09
C GLY A 42 7.46 10.62 -4.41
N PRO A 43 7.99 10.70 -3.17
CA PRO A 43 8.57 9.62 -2.39
C PRO A 43 7.52 8.77 -1.64
N TRP A 44 7.81 7.47 -1.51
CA TRP A 44 6.91 6.46 -0.93
C TRP A 44 7.30 6.03 0.48
N ARG A 45 6.30 5.86 1.35
CA ARG A 45 6.45 5.32 2.71
C ARG A 45 5.58 4.07 2.88
N LEU A 46 6.15 2.97 3.37
CA LEU A 46 5.37 1.82 3.82
C LEU A 46 4.59 2.19 5.09
N ILE A 47 3.28 1.99 5.10
CA ILE A 47 2.41 2.34 6.22
C ILE A 47 1.66 1.15 6.81
N TYR A 48 1.57 0.05 6.06
CA TYR A 48 0.86 -1.15 6.46
C TYR A 48 1.34 -2.36 5.65
N TYR A 49 1.35 -3.54 6.28
CA TYR A 49 1.47 -4.81 5.58
C TYR A 49 0.81 -5.95 6.37
N GLU A 50 0.41 -6.98 5.64
CA GLU A 50 -0.10 -8.25 6.15
C GLU A 50 0.80 -9.38 5.63
N ALA A 51 0.97 -10.44 6.42
CA ALA A 51 1.78 -11.60 6.06
C ALA A 51 0.91 -12.86 5.98
N TYR A 52 1.15 -13.67 4.96
CA TYR A 52 0.37 -14.86 4.62
C TYR A 52 1.30 -16.02 4.34
N THR A 53 0.94 -17.20 4.83
CA THR A 53 1.66 -18.44 4.48
C THR A 53 1.36 -18.84 3.05
N GLU A 54 0.11 -18.71 2.61
CA GLU A 54 -0.35 -19.11 1.27
C GLU A 54 -0.43 -17.95 0.27
N ARG A 55 0.00 -18.24 -0.96
CA ARG A 55 0.09 -17.23 -2.03
C ARG A 55 -1.28 -16.72 -2.45
N LEU A 56 -2.22 -17.65 -2.62
CA LEU A 56 -3.56 -17.36 -3.12
C LEU A 56 -4.39 -16.54 -2.13
N ASP A 57 -4.18 -16.73 -0.83
CA ASP A 57 -4.84 -15.95 0.21
C ASP A 57 -4.39 -14.48 0.14
N ALA A 58 -3.09 -14.25 0.01
CA ALA A 58 -2.55 -12.91 -0.14
C ALA A 58 -2.98 -12.23 -1.46
N GLU A 59 -3.01 -12.96 -2.58
CA GLU A 59 -3.53 -12.42 -3.85
C GLU A 59 -5.04 -12.13 -3.78
N GLY A 60 -5.82 -12.99 -3.12
CA GLY A 60 -7.23 -12.76 -2.81
C GLY A 60 -7.42 -11.49 -1.98
N ARG A 61 -6.63 -11.34 -0.93
CA ARG A 61 -6.62 -10.16 -0.08
C ARG A 61 -6.22 -8.90 -0.83
N GLU A 62 -5.20 -8.94 -1.69
CA GLU A 62 -4.78 -7.77 -2.47
C GLU A 62 -5.92 -7.27 -3.38
N ARG A 63 -6.61 -8.19 -4.06
CA ARG A 63 -7.79 -7.86 -4.88
C ARG A 63 -8.92 -7.28 -4.03
N TYR A 64 -9.18 -7.89 -2.89
CA TYR A 64 -10.20 -7.43 -1.94
C TYR A 64 -9.88 -6.05 -1.34
N LEU A 65 -8.62 -5.75 -1.01
CA LEU A 65 -8.24 -4.41 -0.54
C LEU A 65 -8.33 -3.34 -1.64
N LYS A 66 -8.25 -3.74 -2.91
CA LYS A 66 -8.41 -2.83 -4.04
C LYS A 66 -9.88 -2.48 -4.32
N SER A 67 -10.86 -3.21 -3.78
CA SER A 67 -12.29 -2.86 -3.90
C SER A 67 -12.71 -1.70 -3.01
N GLY A 68 -13.83 -1.06 -3.37
CA GLY A 68 -14.24 0.23 -2.82
C GLY A 68 -14.62 0.21 -1.34
N ALA A 69 -15.29 -0.85 -0.86
CA ALA A 69 -15.73 -0.94 0.54
C ALA A 69 -14.53 -1.07 1.50
N GLU A 70 -13.55 -1.86 1.12
CA GLU A 70 -12.38 -2.19 1.92
C GLU A 70 -11.37 -1.06 1.96
N ARG A 71 -11.30 -0.23 0.91
CA ARG A 71 -10.54 1.03 0.95
C ARG A 71 -11.05 1.96 2.06
N ARG A 72 -12.36 2.00 2.31
CA ARG A 72 -12.93 2.80 3.41
C ARG A 72 -12.52 2.22 4.76
N LEU A 73 -12.56 0.89 4.89
CA LEU A 73 -12.12 0.22 6.11
C LEU A 73 -10.64 0.45 6.40
N LEU A 74 -9.77 0.37 5.38
CA LEU A 74 -8.35 0.72 5.50
C LEU A 74 -8.17 2.18 5.97
N GLY A 75 -8.99 3.11 5.45
CA GLY A 75 -9.01 4.49 5.91
C GLY A 75 -9.33 4.61 7.40
N SER A 76 -10.34 3.87 7.89
CA SER A 76 -10.68 3.80 9.31
C SER A 76 -9.58 3.18 10.17
N GLN A 77 -8.97 2.08 9.70
CA GLN A 77 -7.88 1.39 10.39
C GLN A 77 -6.64 2.28 10.51
N LEU A 78 -6.32 3.03 9.46
CA LEU A 78 -5.15 3.90 9.39
C LEU A 78 -5.46 5.35 9.80
N ARG A 79 -6.65 5.60 10.39
CA ARG A 79 -7.16 6.94 10.68
C ARG A 79 -6.15 7.84 11.38
N ARG A 80 -5.47 7.35 12.43
CA ARG A 80 -4.49 8.15 13.19
C ARG A 80 -3.27 8.53 12.37
N TYR A 81 -2.83 7.65 11.48
CA TYR A 81 -1.74 7.94 10.56
C TYR A 81 -2.20 8.99 9.52
N LEU A 82 -3.41 8.82 8.97
CA LEU A 82 -3.97 9.73 7.96
C LEU A 82 -4.29 11.13 8.50
N GLU A 83 -4.79 11.22 9.74
CA GLU A 83 -4.98 12.50 10.45
C GLU A 83 -3.65 13.27 10.58
N LYS A 84 -2.53 12.55 10.75
CA LYS A 84 -1.21 13.16 10.94
C LYS A 84 -0.49 13.52 9.64
N PHE A 85 -0.64 12.71 8.59
CA PHE A 85 0.16 12.82 7.36
C PHE A 85 -0.65 13.17 6.11
N GLY A 86 -1.97 13.33 6.25
CA GLY A 86 -2.87 13.61 5.14
C GLY A 86 -3.35 12.34 4.43
N ALA A 87 -4.45 12.49 3.69
CA ALA A 87 -4.98 11.51 2.76
C ALA A 87 -5.52 12.26 1.54
N ARG A 88 -5.36 11.70 0.35
CA ARG A 88 -5.96 12.28 -0.86
C ARG A 88 -7.49 12.18 -0.76
N SER A 89 -8.19 13.31 -0.88
CA SER A 89 -9.64 13.33 -1.01
C SER A 89 -10.05 12.53 -2.25
N ALA A 90 -11.05 11.65 -2.11
CA ALA A 90 -11.69 11.02 -3.26
C ALA A 90 -12.43 12.11 -4.03
N THR A 91 -12.02 12.37 -5.27
CA THR A 91 -12.81 13.16 -6.23
C THR A 91 -14.07 12.42 -6.64
#